data_AF-A0A7W9UK53-F1
#
_entry.id   AF-A0A7W9UK53-F1
#
_cell.length_a   1.000
_cell.length_b   1.000
_cell.length_c   1.000
_cell.angle_alpha   90.00
_cell.angle_beta   90.00
_cell.angle_gamma   90.00
#
_symmetry.space_group_name_H-M   'P 1'
#
loop_
_entity.id
_entity.type
_entity.pdbx_description
1 polymer ?
#
loop_
_entity_poly.entity_id
_entity_poly.type
_entity_poly.pdbx_seq_one_letter_code
_entity_poly.pdbx_strand_id
1 'polypeptide(L)'
;MTASRTDGAAEMTARARHLDAQGNHAGAEHWYREAATVGDVAAMASLGRLLLDRDELVEAERWLRRAVDADNLDATVALGRLWERRGERAQAEYWYRKTADTGNAAAQNKMGVLAQDDGNLVEAEHWYRKAAADNPYAAHNLASLLSRCGNLREAEHWCRTAAAGGITRAMNLLGSLLEDTDEFTEAEYWYGEAASRGDMDAAFNMGRLLHDRVARSGGGALLRRLFLLPEHRHDLLEAEQWYRQAVAAGNILAIHNLGRLLYERGDLVEAEHWLRRAVDGGAPGAVKSLGSLLRKQGKSAEARHWLSQAAAAGNVRPASRPGRKTPELAQPDSYRLLLTMVMGSHATAERLIAYEAKKMSNADRATLIMRAVDRLREDRKRQG
;
A
#
# COMPACT_ATOMS: atom_id res chain seq x y z
N MET A 1 -3.46 -59.74 -4.63
CA MET A 1 -2.11 -59.14 -4.76
C MET A 1 -2.12 -57.63 -5.06
N THR A 2 -3.26 -57.01 -5.39
CA THR A 2 -3.36 -55.58 -5.69
C THR A 2 -3.31 -54.67 -4.45
N ALA A 3 -3.92 -55.08 -3.34
CA ALA A 3 -3.97 -54.29 -2.09
C ALA A 3 -2.58 -53.92 -1.51
N SER A 4 -1.63 -54.87 -1.49
CA SER A 4 -0.28 -54.62 -0.98
C SER A 4 0.55 -53.65 -1.83
N ARG A 5 0.24 -53.51 -3.13
CA ARG A 5 0.93 -52.55 -4.02
C ARG A 5 0.35 -51.14 -3.91
N THR A 6 -0.96 -51.01 -3.69
CA THR A 6 -1.62 -49.71 -3.48
C THR A 6 -1.26 -49.12 -2.12
N ASP A 7 -1.16 -49.94 -1.08
CA ASP A 7 -0.73 -49.50 0.25
C ASP A 7 0.71 -48.96 0.23
N GLY A 8 1.62 -49.65 -0.48
CA GLY A 8 2.99 -49.18 -0.66
C GLY A 8 3.08 -47.86 -1.45
N ALA A 9 2.23 -47.64 -2.46
CA ALA A 9 2.24 -46.41 -3.24
C ALA A 9 1.74 -45.19 -2.42
N ALA A 10 0.74 -45.39 -1.57
CA ALA A 10 0.26 -44.34 -0.66
C ALA A 10 1.33 -43.95 0.38
N GLU A 11 2.08 -44.92 0.90
CA GLU A 11 3.21 -44.67 1.81
C GLU A 11 4.33 -43.87 1.12
N MET A 12 4.66 -44.21 -0.13
CA MET A 12 5.62 -43.45 -0.94
C MET A 12 5.16 -42.00 -1.12
N THR A 13 3.88 -41.78 -1.44
CA THR A 13 3.31 -40.42 -1.57
C THR A 13 3.33 -39.66 -0.26
N ALA A 14 3.02 -40.30 0.87
CA ALA A 14 3.10 -39.67 2.19
C ALA A 14 4.53 -39.27 2.53
N ARG A 15 5.51 -40.15 2.25
CA ARG A 15 6.93 -39.87 2.43
C ARG A 15 7.40 -38.72 1.53
N ALA A 16 6.96 -38.69 0.29
CA ALA A 16 7.24 -37.61 -0.64
C ALA A 16 6.75 -36.26 -0.09
N ARG A 17 5.48 -36.19 0.36
CA ARG A 17 4.90 -34.98 0.97
C ARG A 17 5.68 -34.52 2.20
N HIS A 18 6.12 -35.45 3.05
CA HIS A 18 6.92 -35.12 4.23
C HIS A 18 8.27 -34.51 3.85
N LEU A 19 8.97 -35.09 2.87
CA LEU A 19 10.24 -34.54 2.38
C LEU A 19 10.07 -33.17 1.71
N ASP A 20 8.98 -33.01 0.96
CA ASP A 20 8.62 -31.76 0.29
C ASP A 20 8.36 -30.64 1.32
N ALA A 21 7.64 -30.96 2.41
CA ALA A 21 7.41 -30.05 3.53
C ALA A 21 8.69 -29.66 4.27
N GLN A 22 9.76 -30.46 4.16
CA GLN A 22 11.09 -30.15 4.71
C GLN A 22 11.98 -29.38 3.72
N GLY A 23 11.48 -29.04 2.53
CA GLY A 23 12.24 -28.39 1.47
C GLY A 23 13.17 -29.34 0.68
N ASN A 24 13.10 -30.65 0.92
CA ASN A 24 13.84 -31.64 0.15
C ASN A 24 13.07 -32.06 -1.10
N HIS A 25 12.96 -31.14 -2.06
CA HIS A 25 12.21 -31.33 -3.29
C HIS A 25 12.77 -32.46 -4.18
N ALA A 26 14.09 -32.66 -4.21
CA ALA A 26 14.71 -33.74 -4.97
C ALA A 26 14.36 -35.12 -4.39
N GLY A 27 14.40 -35.24 -3.06
CA GLY A 27 13.95 -36.45 -2.36
C GLY A 27 12.45 -36.69 -2.54
N ALA A 28 11.64 -35.63 -2.46
CA ALA A 28 10.21 -35.70 -2.72
C ALA A 28 9.90 -36.17 -4.15
N GLU A 29 10.58 -35.60 -5.15
CA GLU A 29 10.42 -35.97 -6.57
C GLU A 29 10.70 -37.46 -6.79
N HIS A 30 11.76 -37.99 -6.21
CA HIS A 30 12.09 -39.42 -6.32
C HIS A 30 10.92 -40.29 -5.87
N TRP A 31 10.38 -40.05 -4.67
CA TRP A 31 9.24 -40.82 -4.14
C TRP A 31 7.94 -40.57 -4.89
N TYR A 32 7.68 -39.33 -5.32
CA TYR A 32 6.53 -39.04 -6.17
C TYR A 32 6.62 -39.77 -7.51
N ARG A 33 7.80 -39.86 -8.13
CA ARG A 33 8.01 -40.57 -9.38
C ARG A 33 7.77 -42.07 -9.20
N GLU A 34 8.29 -42.69 -8.15
CA GLU A 34 8.02 -44.10 -7.85
C GLU A 34 6.52 -44.34 -7.65
N ALA A 35 5.86 -43.59 -6.76
CA ALA A 35 4.44 -43.74 -6.50
C ALA A 35 3.58 -43.52 -7.76
N ALA A 36 3.89 -42.50 -8.56
CA ALA A 36 3.21 -42.19 -9.80
C ALA A 36 3.39 -43.29 -10.86
N THR A 37 4.56 -43.95 -10.91
CA THR A 37 4.76 -45.09 -11.84
C THR A 37 3.93 -46.31 -11.46
N VAL A 38 3.69 -46.53 -10.16
CA VAL A 38 2.84 -47.62 -9.64
C VAL A 38 1.35 -47.31 -9.78
N GLY A 39 0.98 -46.06 -10.08
CA GLY A 39 -0.40 -45.66 -10.37
C GLY A 39 -1.03 -44.74 -9.33
N ASP A 40 -0.29 -44.26 -8.32
CA ASP A 40 -0.86 -43.35 -7.32
C ASP A 40 -1.24 -42.01 -7.95
N VAL A 41 -2.54 -41.74 -8.00
CA VAL A 41 -3.12 -40.56 -8.66
C VAL A 41 -2.66 -39.26 -7.98
N ALA A 42 -2.55 -39.28 -6.65
CA ALA A 42 -2.11 -38.11 -5.90
C ALA A 42 -0.62 -37.79 -6.16
N ALA A 43 0.23 -38.82 -6.27
CA ALA A 43 1.62 -38.66 -6.69
C ALA A 43 1.75 -38.14 -8.11
N MET A 44 0.93 -38.61 -9.06
CA MET A 44 0.92 -38.07 -10.42
C MET A 44 0.62 -36.56 -10.41
N ALA A 45 -0.40 -36.13 -9.66
CA ALA A 45 -0.75 -34.72 -9.53
C ALA A 45 0.36 -33.89 -8.86
N SER A 46 0.95 -34.40 -7.77
CA SER A 46 2.05 -33.72 -7.08
C SER A 46 3.32 -33.64 -7.90
N LEU A 47 3.71 -34.73 -8.58
CA LEU A 47 4.86 -34.76 -9.48
C LEU A 47 4.67 -33.78 -10.64
N GLY A 48 3.48 -33.78 -11.25
CA GLY A 48 3.14 -32.85 -12.31
C GLY A 48 3.23 -31.39 -11.88
N ARG A 49 2.83 -31.07 -10.64
CA ARG A 49 2.97 -29.72 -10.07
C ARG A 49 4.42 -29.33 -9.82
N LEU A 50 5.22 -30.25 -9.26
CA LEU A 50 6.65 -30.02 -9.00
C LEU A 50 7.42 -29.76 -10.30
N LEU A 51 7.15 -30.56 -11.34
CA LEU A 51 7.73 -30.38 -12.67
C LEU A 51 7.26 -29.08 -13.32
N LEU A 52 5.98 -28.74 -13.18
CA LEU A 52 5.44 -27.47 -13.64
C LEU A 52 6.15 -26.29 -12.99
N ASP A 53 6.38 -26.33 -11.68
CA ASP A 53 7.06 -25.23 -10.98
C ASP A 53 8.51 -25.05 -11.45
N ARG A 54 9.19 -26.14 -11.87
CA ARG A 54 10.51 -26.16 -12.52
C ARG A 54 10.51 -25.86 -14.02
N ASP A 55 9.35 -25.55 -14.60
CA ASP A 55 9.16 -25.27 -16.02
C ASP A 55 9.44 -26.47 -16.96
N GLU A 56 9.36 -27.68 -16.43
CA GLU A 56 9.50 -28.92 -17.20
C GLU A 56 8.15 -29.32 -17.82
N LEU A 57 7.63 -28.43 -18.68
CA LEU A 57 6.23 -28.42 -19.11
C LEU A 57 5.78 -29.69 -19.85
N VAL A 58 6.68 -30.39 -20.55
CA VAL A 58 6.32 -31.59 -21.32
C VAL A 58 6.07 -32.78 -20.38
N GLU A 59 6.95 -33.00 -19.41
CA GLU A 59 6.78 -34.08 -18.44
C GLU A 59 5.66 -33.76 -17.46
N ALA A 60 5.55 -32.50 -17.03
CA ALA A 60 4.44 -32.02 -16.22
C ALA A 60 3.08 -32.34 -16.87
N GLU A 61 2.91 -32.02 -18.15
CA GLU A 61 1.67 -32.30 -18.87
C GLU A 61 1.34 -33.80 -18.88
N ARG A 62 2.34 -34.65 -19.12
CA ARG A 62 2.14 -36.11 -19.16
C ARG A 62 1.59 -36.64 -17.84
N TRP A 63 2.17 -36.23 -16.71
CA TRP A 63 1.71 -36.68 -15.39
C TRP A 63 0.37 -36.06 -14.99
N LEU A 64 0.18 -34.77 -15.27
CA LEU A 64 -1.07 -34.09 -14.96
C LEU A 64 -2.25 -34.64 -15.77
N ARG A 65 -2.07 -34.94 -17.06
CA ARG A 65 -3.11 -35.60 -17.87
C ARG A 65 -3.49 -36.96 -17.31
N ARG A 66 -2.51 -37.80 -16.96
CA ARG A 66 -2.78 -39.10 -16.33
C ARG A 66 -3.55 -38.97 -15.00
N ALA A 67 -3.24 -37.94 -14.21
CA ALA A 67 -3.98 -37.67 -12.98
C ALA A 67 -5.43 -37.23 -13.27
N VAL A 68 -5.64 -36.37 -14.27
CA VAL A 68 -6.98 -35.94 -14.70
C VAL A 68 -7.80 -37.09 -15.30
N ASP A 69 -7.17 -37.96 -16.09
CA ASP A 69 -7.81 -39.16 -16.65
C ASP A 69 -8.21 -40.15 -15.54
N ALA A 70 -7.63 -40.02 -14.35
CA ALA A 70 -7.98 -40.73 -13.13
C ALA A 70 -8.85 -39.88 -12.16
N ASP A 71 -9.58 -38.91 -12.70
CA ASP A 71 -10.54 -38.02 -12.00
C ASP A 71 -9.96 -37.15 -10.88
N ASN A 72 -8.66 -36.82 -10.95
CA ASN A 72 -8.06 -35.85 -10.03
C ASN A 72 -8.36 -34.41 -10.47
N LEU A 73 -9.30 -33.75 -9.78
CA LEU A 73 -9.67 -32.36 -10.09
C LEU A 73 -8.55 -31.34 -9.77
N ASP A 74 -7.68 -31.61 -8.80
CA ASP A 74 -6.55 -30.72 -8.47
C ASP A 74 -5.53 -30.66 -9.62
N ALA A 75 -5.33 -31.77 -10.32
CA ALA A 75 -4.49 -31.82 -11.51
C ALA A 75 -5.04 -30.98 -12.67
N THR A 76 -6.36 -30.75 -12.72
CA THR A 76 -6.98 -29.93 -13.75
C THR A 76 -6.61 -28.44 -13.60
N VAL A 77 -6.53 -27.93 -12.37
CA VAL A 77 -6.06 -26.55 -12.11
C VAL A 77 -4.58 -26.42 -12.51
N ALA A 78 -3.77 -27.44 -12.22
CA ALA A 78 -2.37 -27.46 -12.62
C ALA A 78 -2.21 -27.51 -14.15
N LEU A 79 -3.07 -28.23 -14.89
CA LEU A 79 -3.10 -28.16 -16.35
C LEU A 79 -3.44 -26.75 -16.84
N GLY A 80 -4.43 -26.08 -16.26
CA GLY A 80 -4.74 -24.70 -16.60
C GLY A 80 -3.52 -23.77 -16.44
N ARG A 81 -2.78 -23.90 -15.32
CA ARG A 81 -1.52 -23.17 -15.08
C ARG A 81 -0.43 -23.51 -16.11
N LEU A 82 -0.34 -24.77 -16.52
CA LEU A 82 0.61 -25.22 -17.53
C LEU A 82 0.36 -24.55 -18.89
N TRP A 83 -0.91 -24.49 -19.31
CA TRP A 83 -1.27 -23.80 -20.55
C TRP A 83 -1.10 -22.28 -20.47
N GLU A 84 -1.38 -21.68 -19.31
CA GLU A 84 -1.09 -20.27 -19.02
C GLU A 84 0.41 -19.97 -19.19
N ARG A 85 1.30 -20.82 -18.68
CA ARG A 85 2.76 -20.67 -18.87
C ARG A 85 3.21 -20.80 -20.32
N ARG A 86 2.50 -21.57 -21.14
CA ARG A 86 2.76 -21.68 -22.59
C ARG A 86 2.22 -20.48 -23.39
N GLY A 87 1.47 -19.57 -22.76
CA GLY A 87 0.78 -18.48 -23.45
C GLY A 87 -0.49 -18.91 -24.17
N GLU A 88 -0.96 -20.14 -23.95
CA GLU A 88 -2.11 -20.74 -24.63
C GLU A 88 -3.39 -20.47 -23.83
N ARG A 89 -3.84 -19.21 -23.85
CA ARG A 89 -4.94 -18.71 -23.00
C ARG A 89 -6.23 -19.51 -23.14
N ALA A 90 -6.65 -19.85 -24.36
CA ALA A 90 -7.90 -20.58 -24.61
C ALA A 90 -7.88 -22.00 -23.99
N GLN A 91 -6.71 -22.65 -24.00
CA GLN A 91 -6.54 -23.95 -23.34
C GLN A 91 -6.57 -23.79 -21.83
N ALA A 92 -5.89 -22.77 -21.29
CA ALA A 92 -5.92 -22.49 -19.85
C ALA A 92 -7.35 -22.27 -19.35
N GLU A 93 -8.14 -21.45 -20.05
CA GLU A 93 -9.55 -21.20 -19.75
C GLU A 93 -10.40 -22.47 -19.80
N TYR A 94 -10.22 -23.30 -20.83
CA TYR A 94 -10.92 -24.59 -20.93
C TYR A 94 -10.69 -25.46 -19.69
N TRP A 95 -9.43 -25.60 -19.27
CA TRP A 95 -9.09 -26.42 -18.10
C TRP A 95 -9.57 -25.80 -16.80
N TYR A 96 -9.45 -24.48 -16.61
CA TYR A 96 -9.99 -23.82 -15.42
C TYR A 96 -11.51 -23.92 -15.34
N ARG A 97 -12.24 -23.70 -16.45
CA ARG A 97 -13.70 -23.80 -16.47
C ARG A 97 -14.19 -25.19 -16.06
N LYS A 98 -13.52 -26.26 -16.52
CA LYS A 98 -13.86 -27.65 -16.22
C LYS A 98 -13.99 -27.94 -14.72
N THR A 99 -13.24 -27.25 -13.86
CA THR A 99 -13.32 -27.41 -12.39
C THR A 99 -13.90 -26.21 -11.65
N ALA A 100 -13.95 -25.04 -12.27
CA ALA A 100 -14.60 -23.87 -11.68
C ALA A 100 -16.10 -24.11 -11.49
N ASP A 101 -16.74 -24.80 -12.44
CA ASP A 101 -18.16 -25.15 -12.40
C ASP A 101 -18.50 -26.13 -11.28
N THR A 102 -17.53 -26.94 -10.82
CA THR A 102 -17.70 -27.89 -9.71
C THR A 102 -17.38 -27.29 -8.34
N GLY A 103 -17.12 -25.98 -8.25
CA GLY A 103 -16.86 -25.31 -6.97
C GLY A 103 -15.39 -25.17 -6.58
N ASN A 104 -14.43 -25.53 -7.44
CA ASN A 104 -13.02 -25.38 -7.08
C ASN A 104 -12.64 -23.89 -6.99
N ALA A 105 -12.42 -23.38 -5.78
CA ALA A 105 -12.18 -21.97 -5.53
C ALA A 105 -10.91 -21.42 -6.22
N ALA A 106 -9.87 -22.24 -6.41
CA ALA A 106 -8.66 -21.83 -7.14
C ALA A 106 -8.94 -21.67 -8.64
N ALA A 107 -9.71 -22.59 -9.24
CA ALA A 107 -10.13 -22.50 -10.63
C ALA A 107 -11.07 -21.30 -10.85
N GLN A 108 -12.04 -21.09 -9.95
CA GLN A 108 -12.94 -19.94 -9.98
C GLN A 108 -12.17 -18.62 -9.86
N ASN A 109 -11.19 -18.51 -8.97
CA ASN A 109 -10.32 -17.33 -8.91
C ASN A 109 -9.62 -17.09 -10.25
N LYS A 110 -9.09 -18.14 -10.89
CA LYS A 110 -8.45 -18.02 -12.21
C LYS A 110 -9.43 -17.59 -13.31
N MET A 111 -10.66 -18.10 -13.30
CA MET A 111 -11.72 -17.62 -14.19
C MET A 111 -12.01 -16.13 -13.98
N GLY A 112 -12.04 -15.67 -12.72
CA GLY A 112 -12.22 -14.26 -12.41
C GLY A 112 -11.08 -13.38 -12.93
N VAL A 113 -9.83 -13.84 -12.82
CA VAL A 113 -8.66 -13.14 -13.37
C VAL A 113 -8.74 -13.04 -14.88
N LEU A 114 -9.05 -14.16 -15.56
CA LEU A 114 -9.21 -14.17 -17.02
C LEU A 114 -10.30 -13.18 -17.46
N ALA A 115 -11.49 -13.24 -16.84
CA ALA A 115 -12.59 -12.32 -17.15
C ALA A 115 -12.21 -10.85 -16.92
N GLN A 116 -11.44 -10.55 -15.86
CA GLN A 116 -10.96 -9.19 -15.59
C GLN A 116 -9.97 -8.70 -16.65
N ASP A 117 -9.06 -9.56 -17.12
CA ASP A 117 -8.12 -9.24 -18.20
C ASP A 117 -8.84 -8.94 -19.51
N ASP A 118 -9.96 -9.62 -19.77
CA ASP A 118 -10.84 -9.36 -20.91
C ASP A 118 -11.72 -8.11 -20.73
N GLY A 119 -11.61 -7.43 -19.58
CA GLY A 119 -12.42 -6.27 -19.22
C GLY A 119 -13.86 -6.60 -18.81
N ASN A 120 -14.21 -7.89 -18.71
CA ASN A 120 -15.53 -8.33 -18.25
C ASN A 120 -15.60 -8.34 -16.71
N LEU A 121 -15.74 -7.15 -16.13
CA LEU A 121 -15.76 -6.97 -14.68
C LEU A 121 -16.96 -7.66 -14.00
N VAL A 122 -18.09 -7.81 -14.70
CA VAL A 122 -19.29 -8.48 -14.17
C VAL A 122 -19.04 -9.97 -13.99
N GLU A 123 -18.45 -10.62 -15.00
CA GLU A 123 -18.08 -12.02 -14.90
C GLU A 123 -16.92 -12.24 -13.90
N ALA A 124 -15.96 -11.31 -13.85
CA ALA A 124 -14.89 -11.36 -12.85
C ALA A 124 -15.45 -11.33 -11.43
N GLU A 125 -16.34 -10.38 -11.12
CA GLU A 125 -17.00 -10.28 -9.83
C GLU A 125 -17.82 -11.53 -9.50
N HIS A 126 -18.54 -12.10 -10.49
CA HIS A 126 -19.29 -13.35 -10.32
C HIS A 126 -18.38 -14.49 -9.86
N TRP A 127 -17.26 -14.70 -10.55
CA TRP A 127 -16.31 -15.77 -10.22
C TRP A 127 -15.59 -15.53 -8.90
N TYR A 128 -15.15 -14.29 -8.63
CA TYR A 128 -14.50 -13.98 -7.37
C TYR A 128 -15.44 -14.18 -6.18
N ARG A 129 -16.72 -13.80 -6.28
CA ARG A 129 -17.69 -14.04 -5.20
C ARG A 129 -17.86 -15.52 -4.87
N LYS A 130 -17.87 -16.40 -5.86
CA LYS A 130 -17.96 -17.85 -5.63
C LYS A 130 -16.74 -18.40 -4.89
N ALA A 131 -15.57 -17.84 -5.15
CA ALA A 131 -14.30 -18.33 -4.61
C ALA A 131 -13.88 -17.65 -3.29
N ALA A 132 -14.35 -16.44 -3.01
CA ALA A 132 -13.77 -15.58 -1.98
C ALA A 132 -13.90 -16.12 -0.55
N ALA A 133 -14.90 -16.97 -0.26
CA ALA A 133 -15.02 -17.61 1.05
C ALA A 133 -13.88 -18.62 1.32
N ASP A 134 -13.41 -19.32 0.29
CA ASP A 134 -12.47 -20.44 0.41
C ASP A 134 -11.09 -20.13 -0.19
N ASN A 135 -10.93 -18.99 -0.87
CA ASN A 135 -9.70 -18.57 -1.53
C ASN A 135 -9.33 -17.13 -1.16
N PRO A 136 -8.28 -16.91 -0.34
CA PRO A 136 -7.83 -15.58 0.06
C PRO A 136 -7.42 -14.66 -1.11
N TYR A 137 -6.90 -15.22 -2.20
CA TYR A 137 -6.57 -14.45 -3.41
C TYR A 137 -7.84 -13.95 -4.12
N ALA A 138 -8.89 -14.80 -4.20
CA ALA A 138 -10.18 -14.37 -4.73
C ALA A 138 -10.82 -13.29 -3.86
N ALA A 139 -10.75 -13.43 -2.53
CA ALA A 139 -11.21 -12.40 -1.61
C ALA A 139 -10.46 -11.07 -1.82
N HIS A 140 -9.14 -11.09 -2.00
CA HIS A 140 -8.37 -9.88 -2.30
C HIS A 140 -8.79 -9.26 -3.64
N ASN A 141 -8.93 -10.08 -4.69
CA ASN A 141 -9.32 -9.61 -6.01
C ASN A 141 -10.72 -9.00 -6.00
N LEU A 142 -11.67 -9.64 -5.31
CA LEU A 142 -13.02 -9.12 -5.09
C LEU A 142 -12.98 -7.79 -4.34
N ALA A 143 -12.22 -7.72 -3.24
CA ALA A 143 -12.09 -6.50 -2.46
C ALA A 143 -11.52 -5.33 -3.28
N SER A 144 -10.50 -5.60 -4.09
CA SER A 144 -9.90 -4.59 -4.99
C SER A 144 -10.90 -4.11 -6.04
N LEU A 145 -11.67 -5.03 -6.65
CA LEU A 145 -12.71 -4.69 -7.63
C LEU A 145 -13.82 -3.84 -6.99
N LEU A 146 -14.35 -4.27 -5.84
CA LEU A 146 -15.40 -3.55 -5.11
C LEU A 146 -14.95 -2.17 -4.63
N SER A 147 -13.71 -2.04 -4.15
CA SER A 147 -13.11 -0.77 -3.74
C SER A 147 -13.07 0.22 -4.92
N ARG A 148 -12.65 -0.23 -6.11
CA ARG A 148 -12.64 0.59 -7.33
C ARG A 148 -14.04 1.02 -7.78
N CYS A 149 -15.05 0.19 -7.52
CA CYS A 149 -16.46 0.49 -7.77
C CYS A 149 -17.10 1.37 -6.67
N GLY A 150 -16.37 1.71 -5.60
CA GLY A 150 -16.85 2.53 -4.49
C GLY A 150 -17.69 1.76 -3.46
N ASN A 151 -17.77 0.43 -3.55
CA ASN A 151 -18.46 -0.40 -2.56
C ASN A 151 -17.50 -0.74 -1.40
N LEU A 152 -17.16 0.31 -0.63
CA LEU A 152 -16.09 0.26 0.37
C LEU A 152 -16.38 -0.71 1.53
N ARG A 153 -17.64 -0.80 1.97
CA ARG A 153 -18.04 -1.69 3.08
C ARG A 153 -17.90 -3.17 2.72
N GLU A 154 -18.33 -3.56 1.52
CA GLU A 154 -18.17 -4.94 1.07
C GLU A 154 -16.69 -5.23 0.75
N ALA A 155 -15.97 -4.27 0.18
CA ALA A 155 -14.53 -4.39 -0.04
C ALA A 155 -13.77 -4.64 1.28
N GLU A 156 -14.10 -3.89 2.32
CA GLU A 156 -13.51 -4.03 3.64
C GLU A 156 -13.75 -5.43 4.25
N HIS A 157 -14.96 -5.99 4.10
CA HIS A 157 -15.27 -7.34 4.54
C HIS A 157 -14.36 -8.38 3.87
N TRP A 158 -14.25 -8.34 2.54
CA TRP A 158 -13.42 -9.27 1.79
C TRP A 158 -11.91 -9.04 2.00
N CYS A 159 -11.50 -7.80 2.25
CA CYS A 159 -10.14 -7.48 2.68
C CYS A 159 -9.77 -8.19 3.98
N ARG A 160 -10.67 -8.21 4.99
CA ARG A 160 -10.43 -8.94 6.24
C ARG A 160 -10.29 -10.44 6.02
N THR A 161 -11.14 -11.03 5.18
CA THR A 161 -11.03 -12.46 4.81
C THR A 161 -9.68 -12.77 4.16
N ALA A 162 -9.26 -11.94 3.19
CA ALA A 162 -7.98 -12.10 2.52
C ALA A 162 -6.77 -11.86 3.45
N ALA A 163 -6.85 -10.87 4.34
CA ALA A 163 -5.81 -10.56 5.33
C ALA A 163 -5.67 -11.69 6.36
N ALA A 164 -6.78 -12.27 6.84
CA ALA A 164 -6.76 -13.47 7.69
C ALA A 164 -6.14 -14.68 6.98
N GLY A 165 -6.31 -14.78 5.66
CA GLY A 165 -5.64 -15.75 4.80
C GLY A 165 -4.16 -15.43 4.49
N GLY A 166 -3.59 -14.38 5.09
CA GLY A 166 -2.18 -14.02 4.96
C GLY A 166 -1.83 -13.20 3.70
N ILE A 167 -2.81 -12.70 2.96
CA ILE A 167 -2.54 -11.91 1.76
C ILE A 167 -2.05 -10.51 2.15
N THR A 168 -0.76 -10.26 2.00
CA THR A 168 -0.10 -9.01 2.39
C THR A 168 -0.68 -7.78 1.69
N ARG A 169 -0.97 -7.88 0.39
CA ARG A 169 -1.61 -6.81 -0.38
C ARG A 169 -3.02 -6.47 0.12
N ALA A 170 -3.73 -7.44 0.70
CA ALA A 170 -5.05 -7.23 1.29
C ALA A 170 -4.93 -6.51 2.65
N MET A 171 -3.91 -6.81 3.44
CA MET A 171 -3.61 -6.08 4.68
C MET A 171 -3.32 -4.60 4.38
N ASN A 172 -2.52 -4.30 3.36
CA ASN A 172 -2.28 -2.91 2.93
C ASN A 172 -3.57 -2.22 2.45
N LEU A 173 -4.38 -2.89 1.61
CA LEU A 173 -5.66 -2.35 1.15
C LEU A 173 -6.64 -2.13 2.32
N LEU A 174 -6.66 -3.03 3.29
CA LEU A 174 -7.47 -2.90 4.50
C LEU A 174 -7.04 -1.68 5.32
N GLY A 175 -5.74 -1.46 5.51
CA GLY A 175 -5.22 -0.25 6.15
C GLY A 175 -5.68 1.03 5.45
N SER A 176 -5.68 1.04 4.10
CA SER A 176 -6.17 2.18 3.32
C SER A 176 -7.66 2.42 3.48
N LEU A 177 -8.48 1.37 3.49
CA LEU A 177 -9.93 1.50 3.68
C LEU A 177 -10.27 2.03 5.07
N LEU A 178 -9.56 1.55 6.10
CA LEU A 178 -9.73 2.00 7.48
C LEU A 178 -9.25 3.44 7.69
N GLU A 179 -8.19 3.83 6.99
CA GLU A 179 -7.75 5.23 7.00
C GLU A 179 -8.80 6.17 6.40
N ASP A 180 -9.49 5.75 5.32
CA ASP A 180 -10.58 6.51 4.70
C ASP A 180 -11.82 6.64 5.60
N THR A 181 -12.00 5.73 6.57
CA THR A 181 -13.06 5.78 7.60
C THR A 181 -12.60 6.38 8.94
N ASP A 182 -11.42 6.99 8.97
CA ASP A 182 -10.78 7.58 10.16
C ASP A 182 -10.45 6.58 11.30
N GLU A 183 -10.38 5.27 11.00
CA GLU A 183 -10.03 4.18 11.91
C GLU A 183 -8.51 3.98 12.01
N PHE A 184 -7.78 5.06 12.31
CA PHE A 184 -6.32 5.12 12.18
C PHE A 184 -5.55 4.07 12.99
N THR A 185 -6.00 3.72 14.20
CA THR A 185 -5.32 2.72 15.03
C THR A 185 -5.33 1.34 14.40
N GLU A 186 -6.45 0.95 13.79
CA GLU A 186 -6.53 -0.34 13.09
C GLU A 186 -5.79 -0.27 11.75
N ALA A 187 -5.84 0.88 11.06
CA ALA A 187 -5.05 1.10 9.85
C ALA A 187 -3.54 0.91 10.10
N GLU A 188 -3.01 1.45 11.21
CA GLU A 188 -1.62 1.27 11.63
C GLU A 188 -1.25 -0.18 11.87
N TYR A 189 -2.12 -0.94 12.54
CA TYR A 189 -1.90 -2.37 12.75
C TYR A 189 -1.75 -3.10 11.42
N TRP A 190 -2.67 -2.89 10.48
CA TRP A 190 -2.64 -3.59 9.20
C TRP A 190 -1.50 -3.14 8.28
N TYR A 191 -1.16 -1.84 8.28
CA TYR A 191 0.03 -1.37 7.57
C TYR A 191 1.31 -1.95 8.17
N GLY A 192 1.45 -2.00 9.50
CA GLY A 192 2.59 -2.60 10.17
C GLY A 192 2.74 -4.11 9.88
N GLU A 193 1.64 -4.85 9.92
CA GLU A 193 1.59 -6.29 9.59
C GLU A 193 1.93 -6.58 8.12
N ALA A 194 1.52 -5.70 7.21
CA ALA A 194 1.88 -5.83 5.81
C ALA A 194 3.36 -5.49 5.57
N ALA A 195 3.84 -4.40 6.18
CA ALA A 195 5.20 -3.92 6.03
C ALA A 195 6.24 -4.87 6.65
N SER A 196 5.92 -5.52 7.78
CA SER A 196 6.78 -6.55 8.39
C SER A 196 6.94 -7.79 7.51
N ARG A 197 5.97 -8.06 6.63
CA ARG A 197 6.02 -9.09 5.59
C ARG A 197 6.64 -8.62 4.26
N GLY A 198 7.21 -7.41 4.23
CA GLY A 198 7.94 -6.88 3.09
C GLY A 198 7.11 -6.07 2.09
N ASP A 199 5.87 -5.69 2.42
CA ASP A 199 5.08 -4.80 1.56
C ASP A 199 5.61 -3.36 1.64
N MET A 200 6.24 -2.92 0.54
CA MET A 200 6.85 -1.60 0.41
C MET A 200 5.83 -0.46 0.42
N ASP A 201 4.61 -0.69 -0.08
CA ASP A 201 3.55 0.32 -0.13
C ASP A 201 2.93 0.49 1.25
N ALA A 202 2.77 -0.59 2.00
CA ALA A 202 2.35 -0.54 3.40
C ALA A 202 3.38 0.17 4.29
N ALA A 203 4.68 -0.09 4.10
CA ALA A 203 5.74 0.65 4.80
C ALA A 203 5.67 2.16 4.49
N PHE A 204 5.45 2.51 3.22
CA PHE A 204 5.23 3.91 2.83
C PHE A 204 3.98 4.51 3.48
N ASN A 205 2.85 3.79 3.47
CA ASN A 205 1.59 4.23 4.04
C ASN A 205 1.67 4.39 5.56
N MET A 206 2.36 3.48 6.26
CA MET A 206 2.64 3.60 7.70
C MET A 206 3.43 4.87 8.01
N GLY A 207 4.52 5.12 7.28
CA GLY A 207 5.32 6.33 7.43
C GLY A 207 4.52 7.61 7.17
N ARG A 208 3.63 7.58 6.18
CA ARG A 208 2.72 8.69 5.87
C ARG A 208 1.70 8.91 6.98
N LEU A 209 1.10 7.84 7.49
CA LEU A 209 0.06 7.90 8.52
C LEU A 209 0.59 8.50 9.84
N LEU A 210 1.78 8.06 10.27
CA LEU A 210 2.48 8.61 11.44
C LEU A 210 2.91 10.07 11.23
N HIS A 211 3.41 10.41 10.02
CA HIS A 211 3.77 11.79 9.69
C HIS A 211 2.55 12.72 9.71
N ASP A 212 1.42 12.28 9.15
CA ASP A 212 0.18 13.04 9.08
C ASP A 212 -0.51 13.14 10.45
N ARG A 213 -0.37 12.12 11.32
CA ARG A 213 -0.80 12.19 12.74
C ARG A 213 -0.20 13.40 13.45
N VAL A 214 1.10 13.64 13.30
CA VAL A 214 1.79 14.80 13.88
C VAL A 214 1.30 16.13 13.26
N ALA A 215 0.80 16.11 12.02
CA ALA A 215 0.15 17.26 11.42
C ALA A 215 -1.26 17.51 11.98
N ARG A 216 -2.02 16.44 12.24
CA ARG A 216 -3.39 16.50 12.81
C ARG A 216 -3.40 16.91 14.30
N SER A 217 -2.38 16.55 15.07
CA SER A 217 -2.29 16.85 16.52
C SER A 217 -2.04 18.33 16.88
N GLY A 218 -2.11 19.27 15.93
CA GLY A 218 -2.27 20.70 16.24
C GLY A 218 -1.00 21.54 16.34
N GLY A 219 0.18 20.98 16.09
CA GLY A 219 1.38 21.78 15.95
C GLY A 219 1.52 22.36 14.54
N GLY A 220 1.19 23.63 14.30
CA GLY A 220 1.65 24.32 13.08
C GLY A 220 3.17 24.14 12.89
N ALA A 221 3.71 24.38 11.69
CA ALA A 221 5.14 24.17 11.40
C ALA A 221 6.11 24.84 12.41
N LEU A 222 5.65 25.90 13.09
CA LEU A 222 6.34 26.57 14.18
C LEU A 222 6.31 25.78 15.51
N LEU A 223 5.15 25.24 15.90
CA LEU A 223 4.98 24.40 17.10
C LEU A 223 5.73 23.06 16.94
N ARG A 224 5.73 22.47 15.73
CA ARG A 224 6.58 21.30 15.37
C ARG A 224 8.07 21.55 15.62
N ARG A 225 8.52 22.82 15.56
CA ARG A 225 9.91 23.25 15.75
C ARG A 225 10.23 23.75 17.15
N LEU A 226 9.23 24.20 17.92
CA LEU A 226 9.42 24.86 19.22
C LEU A 226 8.96 24.01 20.41
N PHE A 227 8.08 23.02 20.22
CA PHE A 227 7.60 22.14 21.28
C PHE A 227 7.32 20.73 20.71
N LEU A 228 8.37 19.91 20.62
CA LEU A 228 8.20 18.47 20.44
C LEU A 228 7.84 17.87 21.80
N LEU A 229 6.56 17.58 22.02
CA LEU A 229 6.20 16.57 23.00
C LEU A 229 6.96 15.27 22.64
N PRO A 230 7.46 14.50 23.62
CA PRO A 230 8.21 13.26 23.37
C PRO A 230 7.51 12.30 22.40
N GLU A 231 6.18 12.27 22.43
CA GLU A 231 5.30 11.45 21.58
C GLU A 231 5.43 11.82 20.09
N HIS A 232 5.37 13.11 19.73
CA HIS A 232 5.54 13.54 18.33
C HIS A 232 6.95 13.30 17.80
N ARG A 233 7.95 13.33 18.68
CA ARG A 233 9.32 12.96 18.30
C ARG A 233 9.41 11.47 17.99
N HIS A 234 8.70 10.63 18.74
CA HIS A 234 8.63 9.20 18.50
C HIS A 234 7.99 8.89 17.15
N ASP A 235 6.79 9.43 16.87
CA ASP A 235 6.08 9.23 15.61
C ASP A 235 6.92 9.65 14.39
N LEU A 236 7.63 10.80 14.46
CA LEU A 236 8.48 11.26 13.35
C LEU A 236 9.72 10.40 13.12
N LEU A 237 10.29 9.83 14.19
CA LEU A 237 11.42 8.91 14.09
C LEU A 237 10.97 7.56 13.52
N GLU A 238 9.81 7.07 13.96
CA GLU A 238 9.22 5.84 13.45
C GLU A 238 8.80 6.02 11.97
N ALA A 239 8.18 7.15 11.62
CA ALA A 239 7.87 7.48 10.23
C ALA A 239 9.12 7.48 9.33
N GLU A 240 10.24 8.03 9.83
CA GLU A 240 11.52 7.99 9.11
C GLU A 240 12.00 6.54 8.87
N GLN A 241 11.91 5.68 9.87
CA GLN A 241 12.29 4.26 9.76
C GLN A 241 11.47 3.56 8.69
N TRP A 242 10.15 3.74 8.72
CA TRP A 242 9.24 3.18 7.72
C TRP A 242 9.51 3.70 6.31
N TYR A 243 9.76 5.00 6.15
CA TYR A 243 10.18 5.54 4.85
C TYR A 243 11.51 4.96 4.39
N ARG A 244 12.52 4.82 5.27
CA ARG A 244 13.80 4.20 4.89
C ARG A 244 13.63 2.74 4.47
N GLN A 245 12.78 1.99 5.16
CA GLN A 245 12.45 0.61 4.78
C GLN A 245 11.76 0.55 3.41
N ALA A 246 10.76 1.40 3.18
CA ALA A 246 10.07 1.49 1.89
C ALA A 246 11.04 1.89 0.76
N VAL A 247 11.97 2.82 1.01
CA VAL A 247 13.03 3.22 0.07
C VAL A 247 13.97 2.05 -0.23
N ALA A 248 14.38 1.29 0.78
CA ALA A 248 15.24 0.12 0.60
C ALA A 248 14.55 -0.96 -0.27
N ALA A 249 13.22 -1.07 -0.18
CA ALA A 249 12.40 -1.93 -1.02
C ALA A 249 12.06 -1.34 -2.41
N GLY A 250 12.50 -0.11 -2.72
CA GLY A 250 12.34 0.52 -4.03
C GLY A 250 11.14 1.47 -4.18
N ASN A 251 10.49 1.88 -3.08
CA ASN A 251 9.34 2.79 -3.15
C ASN A 251 9.78 4.22 -3.47
N ILE A 252 9.44 4.70 -4.67
CA ILE A 252 9.83 6.04 -5.17
C ILE A 252 9.13 7.16 -4.39
N LEU A 253 7.88 6.98 -3.97
CA LEU A 253 7.12 7.97 -3.19
C LEU A 253 7.72 8.15 -1.79
N ALA A 254 8.23 7.06 -1.20
CA ALA A 254 8.94 7.11 0.07
C ALA A 254 10.23 7.93 0.01
N ILE A 255 10.95 7.93 -1.12
CA ILE A 255 12.16 8.76 -1.30
C ILE A 255 11.81 10.25 -1.16
N HIS A 256 10.74 10.68 -1.83
CA HIS A 256 10.25 12.06 -1.76
C HIS A 256 9.79 12.44 -0.35
N ASN A 257 9.00 11.58 0.29
CA ASN A 257 8.48 11.83 1.63
C ASN A 257 9.58 11.80 2.72
N LEU A 258 10.58 10.94 2.59
CA LEU A 258 11.77 10.95 3.45
C LEU A 258 12.53 12.28 3.33
N GLY A 259 12.78 12.75 2.09
CA GLY A 259 13.41 14.04 1.85
C GLY A 259 12.61 15.21 2.42
N ARG A 260 11.27 15.15 2.34
CA ARG A 260 10.37 16.15 2.95
C ARG A 260 10.43 16.14 4.48
N LEU A 261 10.39 14.97 5.10
CA LEU A 261 10.45 14.80 6.55
C LEU A 261 11.79 15.34 7.11
N LEU A 262 12.91 15.01 6.46
CA LEU A 262 14.23 15.51 6.83
C LEU A 262 14.34 17.04 6.65
N TYR A 263 13.75 17.58 5.58
CA TYR A 263 13.69 19.02 5.35
C TYR A 263 12.89 19.76 6.44
N GLU A 264 11.78 19.16 6.90
CA GLU A 264 10.95 19.68 7.99
C GLU A 264 11.70 19.69 9.34
N ARG A 265 12.47 18.64 9.62
CA ARG A 265 13.36 18.54 10.80
C ARG A 265 14.56 19.50 10.74
N GLY A 266 14.95 19.91 9.54
CA GLY A 266 16.08 20.83 9.32
C GLY A 266 17.37 20.15 8.92
N ASP A 267 17.34 18.84 8.64
CA ASP A 267 18.46 18.04 8.15
C ASP A 267 18.69 18.31 6.64
N LEU A 268 19.04 19.55 6.31
CA LEU A 268 18.99 20.07 4.93
C LEU A 268 19.92 19.34 3.95
N VAL A 269 21.05 18.81 4.43
CA VAL A 269 22.04 18.11 3.60
C VAL A 269 21.48 16.75 3.17
N GLU A 270 20.98 15.97 4.12
CA GLU A 270 20.41 14.66 3.82
C GLU A 270 19.10 14.78 3.04
N ALA A 271 18.28 15.78 3.39
CA ALA A 271 17.07 16.11 2.64
C ALA A 271 17.38 16.45 1.17
N GLU A 272 18.45 17.19 0.88
CA GLU A 272 18.87 17.47 -0.50
C GLU A 272 19.28 16.19 -1.24
N HIS A 273 20.06 15.32 -0.59
CA HIS A 273 20.47 14.03 -1.17
C HIS A 273 19.24 13.20 -1.59
N TRP A 274 18.28 13.02 -0.68
CA TRP A 274 17.07 12.25 -0.96
C TRP A 274 16.17 12.92 -2.00
N LEU A 275 16.01 14.25 -1.95
CA LEU A 275 15.18 14.95 -2.93
C LEU A 275 15.78 14.94 -4.34
N ARG A 276 17.11 14.95 -4.50
CA ARG A 276 17.74 14.75 -5.81
C ARG A 276 17.46 13.35 -6.34
N ARG A 277 17.64 12.31 -5.52
CA ARG A 277 17.28 10.93 -5.89
C ARG A 277 15.80 10.78 -6.24
N ALA A 278 14.92 11.49 -5.54
CA ALA A 278 13.49 11.51 -5.83
C ALA A 278 13.18 12.14 -7.20
N VAL A 279 13.91 13.21 -7.57
CA VAL A 279 13.81 13.81 -8.91
C VAL A 279 14.31 12.84 -9.98
N ASP A 280 15.46 12.21 -9.77
CA ASP A 280 16.03 11.23 -10.71
C ASP A 280 15.10 10.01 -10.89
N GLY A 281 14.42 9.59 -9.81
CA GLY A 281 13.41 8.54 -9.82
C GLY A 281 12.03 8.98 -10.34
N GLY A 282 11.85 10.24 -10.74
CA GLY A 282 10.58 10.75 -11.27
C GLY A 282 9.45 10.88 -10.24
N ALA A 283 9.77 10.98 -8.95
CA ALA A 283 8.77 11.10 -7.89
C ALA A 283 7.92 12.39 -8.04
N PRO A 284 6.58 12.28 -8.03
CA PRO A 284 5.70 13.44 -8.15
C PRO A 284 5.98 14.50 -7.07
N GLY A 285 6.09 15.77 -7.48
CA GLY A 285 6.33 16.89 -6.56
C GLY A 285 7.75 17.00 -6.01
N ALA A 286 8.67 16.06 -6.32
CA ALA A 286 10.06 16.11 -5.84
C ALA A 286 10.81 17.34 -6.36
N VAL A 287 10.61 17.72 -7.62
CA VAL A 287 11.24 18.90 -8.22
C VAL A 287 10.86 20.18 -7.46
N LYS A 288 9.58 20.32 -7.07
CA LYS A 288 9.10 21.47 -6.30
C LYS A 288 9.67 21.48 -4.89
N SER A 289 9.75 20.32 -4.24
CA SER A 289 10.36 20.17 -2.91
C SER A 289 11.85 20.52 -2.94
N LEU A 290 12.60 20.02 -3.94
CA LEU A 290 14.02 20.32 -4.13
C LEU A 290 14.24 21.82 -4.35
N GLY A 291 13.48 22.44 -5.26
CA GLY A 291 13.56 23.88 -5.50
C GLY A 291 13.26 24.72 -4.25
N SER A 292 12.29 24.30 -3.44
CA SER A 292 11.98 24.96 -2.16
C SER A 292 13.11 24.84 -1.14
N LEU A 293 13.74 23.66 -1.08
CA LEU A 293 14.89 23.39 -0.21
C LEU A 293 16.12 24.21 -0.62
N LEU A 294 16.46 24.22 -1.91
CA LEU A 294 17.59 24.99 -2.45
C LEU A 294 17.42 26.49 -2.20
N ARG A 295 16.19 27.00 -2.32
CA ARG A 295 15.87 28.39 -1.98
C ARG A 295 16.15 28.69 -0.50
N LYS A 296 15.77 27.78 0.42
CA LYS A 296 16.01 27.93 1.86
C LYS A 296 17.50 27.88 2.21
N GLN A 297 18.30 27.13 1.45
CA GLN A 297 19.76 27.10 1.56
C GLN A 297 20.46 28.32 0.92
N GLY A 298 19.73 29.25 0.29
CA GLY A 298 20.31 30.41 -0.39
C GLY A 298 20.80 30.14 -1.82
N LYS A 299 20.68 28.91 -2.35
CA LYS A 299 21.05 28.51 -3.73
C LYS A 299 20.00 28.98 -4.74
N SER A 300 19.78 30.29 -4.83
CA SER A 300 18.64 30.88 -5.56
C SER A 300 18.66 30.65 -7.07
N ALA A 301 19.82 30.57 -7.70
CA ALA A 301 19.93 30.30 -9.14
C ALA A 301 19.47 28.88 -9.49
N GLU A 302 19.96 27.88 -8.74
CA GLU A 302 19.58 26.49 -8.92
C GLU A 302 18.10 26.25 -8.53
N ALA A 303 17.64 26.87 -7.45
CA ALA A 303 16.24 26.83 -7.04
C ALA A 303 15.30 27.34 -8.15
N ARG A 304 15.66 28.44 -8.84
CA ARG A 304 14.87 28.98 -9.95
C ARG A 304 14.79 28.00 -11.12
N HIS A 305 15.90 27.34 -11.45
CA HIS A 305 15.94 26.33 -12.51
C HIS A 305 14.99 25.16 -12.23
N TRP A 306 15.04 24.58 -11.03
CA TRP A 306 14.16 23.47 -10.67
C TRP A 306 12.70 23.91 -10.56
N LEU A 307 12.41 25.08 -9.97
CA LEU A 307 11.04 25.57 -9.86
C LEU A 307 10.41 25.90 -11.22
N SER A 308 11.19 26.39 -12.19
CA SER A 308 10.68 26.63 -13.55
C SER A 308 10.38 25.32 -14.28
N GLN A 309 11.21 24.29 -14.11
CA GLN A 309 10.92 22.95 -14.63
C GLN A 309 9.63 22.36 -14.03
N ALA A 310 9.43 22.49 -12.71
CA ALA A 310 8.20 22.03 -12.07
C ALA A 310 6.96 22.76 -12.60
N ALA A 311 7.06 24.07 -12.84
CA ALA A 311 5.97 24.86 -13.41
C ALA A 311 5.67 24.45 -14.87
N ALA A 312 6.69 24.16 -15.68
CA ALA A 312 6.52 23.66 -17.04
C ALA A 312 5.81 22.29 -17.07
N ALA A 313 6.20 21.37 -16.18
CA ALA A 313 5.55 20.07 -16.05
C ALA A 313 4.09 20.17 -15.56
N GLY A 314 3.79 21.12 -14.67
CA GLY A 314 2.43 21.38 -14.17
C GLY A 314 1.51 22.11 -15.16
N ASN A 315 2.06 22.75 -16.19
CA ASN A 315 1.30 23.46 -17.23
C ASN A 315 0.85 22.55 -18.39
N VAL A 316 1.23 21.26 -18.39
CA VAL A 316 0.60 20.27 -19.27
C VAL A 316 -0.79 19.97 -18.70
N ARG A 317 -1.78 20.71 -19.22
CA ARG A 317 -3.16 20.75 -18.72
C ARG A 317 -3.81 19.36 -18.75
N PRO A 318 -4.09 18.71 -17.61
CA PRO A 318 -5.00 17.58 -17.57
C PRO A 318 -6.43 18.11 -17.79
N ALA A 319 -7.26 17.38 -18.52
CA ALA A 319 -8.67 17.72 -18.69
C ALA A 319 -9.33 17.96 -17.32
N SER A 320 -9.91 19.15 -17.17
CA SER A 320 -10.43 19.69 -15.93
C SER A 320 -11.59 18.87 -15.35
N ARG A 321 -11.46 18.44 -14.07
CA ARG A 321 -12.59 18.03 -13.21
C ARG A 321 -13.15 19.25 -12.46
N PRO A 322 -14.47 19.34 -12.21
CA PRO A 322 -15.07 20.52 -11.58
C PRO A 322 -14.90 20.51 -10.05
N GLY A 323 -14.43 21.65 -9.54
CA GLY A 323 -14.80 22.27 -8.26
C GLY A 323 -14.73 21.46 -6.96
N ARG A 324 -13.57 21.40 -6.31
CA ARG A 324 -13.50 21.32 -4.84
C ARG A 324 -13.40 22.74 -4.27
N LYS A 325 -14.32 23.10 -3.38
CA LYS A 325 -14.27 24.36 -2.61
C LYS A 325 -12.96 24.38 -1.80
N THR A 326 -12.18 25.45 -1.96
CA THR A 326 -11.08 25.79 -1.07
C THR A 326 -11.62 25.93 0.36
N PRO A 327 -11.03 25.30 1.38
CA PRO A 327 -11.41 25.55 2.75
C PRO A 327 -11.10 27.01 3.09
N GLU A 328 -12.12 27.68 3.60
CA GLU A 328 -12.07 29.06 4.08
C GLU A 328 -11.01 29.17 5.19
N LEU A 329 -10.02 30.03 5.02
CA LEU A 329 -9.01 30.32 6.04
C LEU A 329 -9.74 30.77 7.32
N ALA A 330 -9.53 30.05 8.42
CA ALA A 330 -10.13 30.38 9.71
C ALA A 330 -9.94 31.87 10.06
N GLN A 331 -11.01 32.50 10.52
CA GLN A 331 -11.05 33.93 10.81
C GLN A 331 -9.98 34.32 11.85
N PRO A 332 -9.45 35.56 11.79
CA PRO A 332 -8.35 36.02 12.65
C PRO A 332 -8.60 35.84 14.15
N ASP A 333 -9.87 35.89 14.58
CA ASP A 333 -10.29 35.74 15.96
C ASP A 333 -10.11 34.31 16.49
N SER A 334 -10.28 33.31 15.62
CA SER A 334 -10.08 31.89 15.97
C SER A 334 -8.60 31.57 16.24
N TYR A 335 -7.68 32.21 15.51
CA TYR A 335 -6.24 31.98 15.63
C TYR A 335 -5.66 32.54 16.94
N ARG A 336 -6.17 33.70 17.38
CA ARG A 336 -5.80 34.29 18.68
C ARG A 336 -6.31 33.45 19.84
N LEU A 337 -7.58 33.04 19.82
CA LEU A 337 -8.19 32.24 20.88
C LEU A 337 -7.47 30.89 21.07
N LEU A 338 -7.11 30.23 19.96
CA LEU A 338 -6.32 29.00 19.97
C LEU A 338 -4.94 29.20 20.56
N LEU A 339 -4.24 30.28 20.22
CA LEU A 339 -2.91 30.60 20.75
C LEU A 339 -2.94 30.92 22.25
N THR A 340 -3.96 31.63 22.75
CA THR A 340 -4.11 31.88 24.19
C THR A 340 -4.46 30.62 24.98
N MET A 341 -5.33 29.77 24.43
CA MET A 341 -5.67 28.48 25.05
C MET A 341 -4.47 27.54 25.14
N VAL A 342 -3.65 27.47 24.09
CA VAL A 342 -2.48 26.57 24.05
C VAL A 342 -1.29 27.09 24.88
N MET A 343 -1.09 28.41 24.95
CA MET A 343 0.10 28.99 25.59
C MET A 343 -0.13 29.49 27.02
N GLY A 344 -1.35 29.35 27.55
CA GLY A 344 -1.72 29.67 28.94
C GLY A 344 -1.61 31.14 29.34
N SER A 345 -1.12 32.04 28.47
CA SER A 345 -1.01 33.47 28.76
C SER A 345 -1.10 34.33 27.49
N HIS A 346 -1.89 35.40 27.60
CA HIS A 346 -2.10 36.40 26.54
C HIS A 346 -0.80 37.12 26.15
N ALA A 347 0.08 37.35 27.13
CA ALA A 347 1.37 38.01 26.92
C ALA A 347 2.33 37.19 26.05
N THR A 348 2.25 35.86 26.12
CA THR A 348 3.09 34.96 25.31
C THR A 348 2.61 34.92 23.86
N ALA A 349 1.29 34.90 23.65
CA ALA A 349 0.68 34.97 22.32
C ALA A 349 1.04 36.31 21.62
N GLU A 350 1.01 37.42 22.35
CA GLU A 350 1.38 38.75 21.81
C GLU A 350 2.85 38.85 21.40
N ARG A 351 3.77 38.28 22.19
CA ARG A 351 5.21 38.27 21.85
C ARG A 351 5.50 37.46 20.59
N LEU A 352 4.80 36.34 20.40
CA LEU A 352 4.94 35.49 19.22
C LEU A 352 4.37 36.16 17.96
N ILE A 353 3.21 36.82 18.09
CA ILE A 353 2.63 37.64 17.01
C ILE A 353 3.58 38.78 16.63
N ALA A 354 4.19 39.44 17.61
CA ALA A 354 5.19 40.50 17.37
C ALA A 354 6.49 39.97 16.73
N TYR A 355 6.87 38.73 17.03
CA TYR A 355 8.03 38.07 16.41
C TYR A 355 7.76 37.68 14.95
N GLU A 356 6.57 37.15 14.64
CA GLU A 356 6.15 36.81 13.28
C GLU A 356 5.87 38.05 12.42
N ALA A 357 5.34 39.13 13.02
CA ALA A 357 5.12 40.41 12.35
C ALA A 357 6.41 41.05 11.84
N LYS A 358 7.57 40.76 12.46
CA LYS A 358 8.88 41.26 12.02
C LYS A 358 9.42 40.58 10.75
N LYS A 359 8.79 39.50 10.26
CA LYS A 359 9.28 38.71 9.11
C LYS A 359 8.52 38.93 7.79
N MET A 360 7.54 39.83 7.71
CA MET A 360 6.73 40.04 6.49
C MET A 360 6.58 41.53 6.11
N SER A 361 6.50 41.84 4.81
CA SER A 361 6.42 43.23 4.28
C SER A 361 5.09 43.92 4.61
N ASN A 362 5.14 45.26 4.71
CA ASN A 362 4.65 46.00 5.89
C ASN A 362 3.34 46.81 5.76
N ALA A 363 2.66 46.90 4.62
CA ALA A 363 1.63 47.95 4.44
C ALA A 363 0.22 47.58 4.94
N ASP A 364 -0.32 46.40 4.59
CA ASP A 364 -1.75 46.11 4.86
C ASP A 364 -2.00 45.43 6.23
N ARG A 365 -0.98 44.78 6.79
CA ARG A 365 -1.08 44.08 8.09
C ARG A 365 -0.98 44.99 9.31
N ALA A 366 -0.18 46.05 9.26
CA ALA A 366 0.00 46.96 10.39
C ALA A 366 -1.31 47.69 10.73
N THR A 367 -2.07 48.08 9.70
CA THR A 367 -3.38 48.72 9.83
C THR A 367 -4.43 47.79 10.46
N LEU A 368 -4.42 46.51 10.10
CA LEU A 368 -5.31 45.50 10.67
C LEU A 368 -4.97 45.19 12.14
N ILE A 369 -3.68 45.13 12.47
CA ILE A 369 -3.21 44.89 13.85
C ILE A 369 -3.55 46.09 14.76
N MET A 370 -3.34 47.32 14.29
CA MET A 370 -3.69 48.54 15.04
C MET A 370 -5.19 48.61 15.37
N ARG A 371 -6.06 48.37 14.39
CA ARG A 371 -7.52 48.35 14.60
C ARG A 371 -7.97 47.28 15.59
N ALA A 372 -7.30 46.13 15.59
CA ALA A 372 -7.60 45.05 16.54
C ALA A 372 -7.14 45.38 17.96
N VAL A 373 -6.05 46.13 18.13
CA VAL A 373 -5.56 46.59 19.44
C VAL A 373 -6.48 47.68 20.01
N ASP A 374 -6.99 48.60 19.18
CA ASP A 374 -7.89 49.65 19.64
C ASP A 374 -9.24 49.10 20.09
N ARG A 375 -9.80 48.10 19.39
CA ARG A 375 -11.03 47.41 19.83
C ARG A 375 -10.86 46.68 21.16
N LEU A 376 -9.74 45.99 21.36
CA LEU A 376 -9.44 45.31 22.63
C LEU A 376 -9.32 46.30 23.81
N ARG A 377 -8.86 47.53 23.56
CA ARG A 377 -8.82 48.59 24.58
C ARG A 377 -10.21 49.14 24.91
N GLU A 378 -11.09 49.25 23.92
CA GLU A 378 -12.47 49.70 24.12
C GLU A 378 -13.30 48.65 24.88
N ASP A 379 -13.18 47.37 24.56
CA ASP A 379 -13.92 46.31 25.26
C ASP A 379 -13.47 46.14 26.71
N ARG A 380 -12.17 46.34 26.99
CA ARG A 380 -11.65 46.32 28.36
C ARG A 380 -12.13 47.51 29.20
N LYS A 381 -12.45 48.65 28.59
CA LYS A 381 -13.09 49.81 29.25
C LYS A 381 -14.59 49.61 29.48
N ARG A 382 -15.22 48.63 28.84
CA ARG A 382 -16.63 48.29 29.01
C ARG A 382 -16.86 47.18 30.04
N GLN A 383 -15.82 46.41 30.35
CA GLN A 383 -15.87 45.24 31.25
C GLN A 383 -15.25 45.47 32.64
N GLY A 384 -14.66 46.65 32.88
CA GLY A 384 -14.22 47.12 34.19
C GLY A 384 -14.80 48.49 34.46
#